data_AF-A0A928MJG1-F1
#
_entry.id   AF-A0A928MJG1-F1
#
_cell.length_a   1.000
_cell.length_b   1.000
_cell.length_c   1.000
_cell.angle_alpha   90.00
_cell.angle_beta   90.00
_cell.angle_gamma   90.00
#
_symmetry.space_group_name_H-M   'P 1'
#
loop_
_entity.id
_entity.type
_entity.pdbx_description
1 polymer ?
#
loop_
_entity_poly.entity_id
_entity_poly.type
_entity_poly.pdbx_seq_one_letter_code
_entity_poly.pdbx_strand_id
1 'polypeptide(L)'
;MHRNKRIALLLAGLLLLTACGEAEPAPAGQEPVPAEQTQTLETVEDNATPTCPYIAPTMATASFNESGAKGNAKCKIDLSGTANGYVAVSAKSDKRLKFQVVKGQTTYNYDIRSDGTPSIFPLQSGDGSYKFRVMENIHDSKYAELYATSATVKLSDQFAPFLRPSDYCKYNSSSLSVQKSAELAKNAGTALGLVTAVYDEICRTVRYDDYKASTVKSGYLPDPDETMRTGKGICFDYASLAAAMLRSQGVPCKLIFGYVSPNDLYHAWNMFWT
;
A
#
# COMPACT_ATOMS: atom_id res chain seq x y z
N MET A 1 9.32 -73.65 -10.65
CA MET A 1 10.26 -73.67 -9.51
C MET A 1 11.52 -72.90 -9.86
N HIS A 2 11.70 -71.66 -9.38
CA HIS A 2 12.94 -71.20 -8.73
C HIS A 2 12.82 -69.78 -8.19
N ARG A 3 13.63 -69.52 -7.16
CA ARG A 3 13.44 -68.62 -6.02
C ARG A 3 13.81 -67.16 -6.30
N ASN A 4 13.04 -66.28 -5.64
CA ASN A 4 13.40 -65.03 -4.95
C ASN A 4 14.89 -64.67 -4.91
N LYS A 5 15.20 -63.42 -5.31
CA LYS A 5 16.09 -62.53 -4.54
C LYS A 5 15.54 -61.09 -4.55
N ARG A 6 15.32 -60.57 -3.34
CA ARG A 6 14.97 -59.16 -3.06
C ARG A 6 16.23 -58.32 -3.23
N ILE A 7 16.13 -57.20 -3.96
CA ILE A 7 17.09 -56.10 -3.92
C ILE A 7 16.28 -54.84 -3.61
N ALA A 8 16.51 -54.28 -2.44
CA ALA A 8 16.02 -52.97 -2.04
C ALA A 8 17.02 -51.93 -2.54
N LEU A 9 16.55 -50.96 -3.33
CA LEU A 9 17.27 -49.71 -3.56
C LEU A 9 16.33 -48.54 -3.27
N LEU A 10 16.70 -47.77 -2.25
CA LEU A 10 16.22 -46.41 -2.00
C LEU A 10 16.80 -45.48 -3.07
N LEU A 11 15.95 -44.73 -3.76
CA LEU A 11 16.37 -43.51 -4.46
C LEU A 11 15.27 -42.46 -4.38
N ALA A 12 15.70 -41.27 -3.94
CA ALA A 12 14.92 -40.10 -3.61
C ALA A 12 14.15 -39.57 -4.82
N GLY A 13 12.83 -39.41 -4.66
CA GLY A 13 11.94 -38.80 -5.65
C GLY A 13 12.12 -37.29 -5.69
N LEU A 14 12.64 -36.80 -6.81
CA LEU A 14 12.61 -35.40 -7.23
C LEU A 14 11.16 -35.04 -7.61
N LEU A 15 10.43 -34.34 -6.73
CA LEU A 15 9.08 -33.87 -7.01
C LEU A 15 9.12 -32.60 -7.90
N LEU A 16 9.01 -32.82 -9.20
CA LEU A 16 8.58 -31.83 -10.17
C LEU A 16 7.05 -31.69 -10.07
N LEU A 17 6.58 -30.54 -9.57
CA LEU A 17 5.18 -30.17 -9.67
C LEU A 17 5.00 -29.19 -10.83
N THR A 18 4.55 -29.73 -11.96
CA THR A 18 3.99 -29.00 -13.09
C THR A 18 2.64 -28.41 -12.68
N ALA A 19 2.52 -27.09 -12.80
CA ALA A 19 1.25 -26.37 -12.67
C ALA A 19 0.36 -26.67 -13.88
N CYS A 20 -0.84 -27.20 -13.63
CA CYS A 20 -1.97 -27.06 -14.54
C CYS A 20 -2.85 -25.93 -14.00
N GLY A 21 -3.18 -24.98 -14.87
CA GLY A 21 -4.14 -23.94 -14.56
C GLY A 21 -5.56 -24.49 -14.63
N GLU A 22 -6.34 -24.14 -13.63
CA GLU A 22 -7.79 -24.05 -13.69
C GLU A 22 -8.24 -23.11 -12.57
N ALA A 23 -9.22 -22.26 -12.88
CA ALA A 23 -9.80 -21.31 -11.96
C ALA A 23 -10.56 -22.05 -10.85
N GLU A 24 -10.28 -21.74 -9.58
CA GLU A 24 -11.04 -22.29 -8.46
C GLU A 24 -12.26 -21.39 -8.10
N PRO A 25 -13.39 -22.01 -7.72
CA PRO A 25 -14.65 -21.32 -7.47
C PRO A 25 -14.73 -20.70 -6.05
N ALA A 26 -15.57 -19.67 -5.93
CA ALA A 26 -15.83 -18.95 -4.69
C ALA A 26 -16.54 -19.82 -3.61
N PRO A 27 -16.27 -19.59 -2.31
CA PRO A 27 -17.06 -20.22 -1.26
C PRO A 27 -18.41 -19.50 -1.08
N ALA A 28 -19.47 -20.30 -1.08
CA ALA A 28 -20.83 -19.90 -0.75
C ALA A 28 -20.99 -19.70 0.77
N GLY A 29 -21.70 -18.64 1.15
CA GLY A 29 -22.07 -18.35 2.54
C GLY A 29 -22.80 -17.01 2.63
N GLN A 30 -24.07 -17.00 2.25
CA GLN A 30 -24.98 -15.86 2.47
C GLN A 30 -25.82 -16.12 3.73
N GLU A 31 -25.81 -15.16 4.66
CA GLU A 31 -26.96 -14.87 5.52
C GLU A 31 -27.47 -13.46 5.20
N PRO A 32 -28.79 -13.21 5.27
CA PRO A 32 -29.42 -12.05 4.64
C PRO A 32 -29.22 -10.76 5.44
N VAL A 33 -28.94 -9.67 4.75
CA VAL A 33 -28.96 -8.31 5.30
C VAL A 33 -30.40 -7.78 5.23
N PRO A 34 -31.01 -7.31 6.35
CA PRO A 34 -32.34 -6.72 6.32
C PRO A 34 -32.39 -5.38 5.56
N ALA A 35 -33.57 -5.10 5.02
CA ALA A 35 -33.91 -4.06 4.06
C ALA A 35 -33.58 -2.60 4.47
N GLU A 36 -33.43 -1.79 3.43
CA GLU A 36 -33.31 -0.34 3.37
C GLU A 36 -34.08 0.43 4.46
N GLN A 37 -33.36 1.33 5.13
CA GLN A 37 -33.93 2.57 5.63
C GLN A 37 -33.27 3.73 4.89
N THR A 38 -34.05 4.33 3.99
CA THR A 38 -33.71 5.57 3.30
C THR A 38 -33.60 6.69 4.34
N GLN A 39 -32.38 7.10 4.68
CA GLN A 39 -32.17 8.38 5.36
C GLN A 39 -32.05 9.47 4.31
N THR A 40 -33.06 10.35 4.31
CA THR A 40 -33.05 11.63 3.64
C THR A 40 -31.86 12.45 4.13
N LEU A 41 -30.98 12.85 3.20
CA LEU A 41 -29.93 13.84 3.43
C LEU A 41 -30.61 15.19 3.68
N GLU A 42 -30.82 15.54 4.94
CA GLU A 42 -31.14 16.91 5.33
C GLU A 42 -29.88 17.76 5.16
N THR A 43 -29.97 18.76 4.28
CA THR A 43 -28.98 19.84 4.17
C THR A 43 -29.04 20.67 5.44
N VAL A 44 -28.07 20.48 6.34
CA VAL A 44 -27.81 21.45 7.41
C VAL A 44 -27.00 22.58 6.79
N GLU A 45 -27.68 23.69 6.45
CA GLU A 45 -27.00 24.99 6.38
C GLU A 45 -26.58 25.35 7.81
N ASP A 46 -25.28 25.27 8.10
CA ASP A 46 -24.72 25.90 9.30
C ASP A 46 -23.70 26.98 8.89
N ASN A 47 -24.18 28.21 8.94
CA ASN A 47 -23.41 29.43 8.84
C ASN A 47 -22.64 29.66 10.16
N ALA A 48 -21.44 29.09 10.26
CA ALA A 48 -20.31 29.66 10.98
C ALA A 48 -19.04 28.84 10.66
N THR A 49 -18.14 29.36 9.82
CA THR A 49 -16.81 28.76 9.67
C THR A 49 -16.10 28.81 11.03
N PRO A 50 -15.74 27.68 11.66
CA PRO A 50 -14.92 27.72 12.86
C PRO A 50 -13.56 28.29 12.47
N THR A 51 -13.23 29.48 12.97
CA THR A 51 -11.98 30.22 12.70
C THR A 51 -10.76 29.67 13.44
N CYS A 52 -10.87 28.46 14.02
CA CYS A 52 -9.77 27.85 14.75
C CYS A 52 -8.95 26.97 13.78
N PRO A 53 -7.62 27.14 13.71
CA PRO A 53 -6.79 26.26 12.92
C PRO A 53 -6.71 24.86 13.52
N TYR A 54 -6.72 23.83 12.66
CA TYR A 54 -6.26 22.51 13.03
C TYR A 54 -4.74 22.55 13.25
N ILE A 55 -4.28 22.14 14.43
CA ILE A 55 -2.86 22.10 14.78
C ILE A 55 -2.31 20.72 14.46
N ALA A 56 -1.67 20.58 13.29
CA ALA A 56 -1.01 19.36 12.88
C ALA A 56 0.23 19.08 13.76
N PRO A 57 0.52 17.82 14.13
CA PRO A 57 1.80 17.45 14.70
C PRO A 57 2.92 17.58 13.66
N THR A 58 4.18 17.45 14.12
CA THR A 58 5.33 17.37 13.21
C THR A 58 5.14 16.25 12.20
N MET A 59 5.27 16.58 10.91
CA MET A 59 5.10 15.63 9.81
C MET A 59 6.04 14.43 9.97
N ALA A 60 5.45 13.22 10.01
CA ALA A 60 6.21 11.99 10.06
C ALA A 60 6.85 11.69 8.71
N THR A 61 8.13 11.30 8.73
CA THR A 61 8.90 10.96 7.53
C THR A 61 9.30 9.48 7.54
N ALA A 62 9.66 8.98 6.36
CA ALA A 62 10.28 7.68 6.16
C ALA A 62 11.52 7.83 5.28
N SER A 63 12.56 7.06 5.57
CA SER A 63 13.83 7.09 4.83
C SER A 63 14.44 5.70 4.76
N PHE A 64 15.44 5.54 3.90
CA PHE A 64 16.25 4.33 3.82
C PHE A 64 17.60 4.58 4.49
N ASN A 65 17.89 3.83 5.55
CA ASN A 65 19.18 3.83 6.23
C ASN A 65 20.10 2.76 5.62
N GLU A 66 20.95 3.19 4.70
CA GLU A 66 21.86 2.29 3.99
C GLU A 66 22.87 1.58 4.90
N SER A 67 23.35 2.25 5.96
CA SER A 67 24.35 1.70 6.88
C SER A 67 23.82 0.57 7.77
N GLY A 68 22.52 0.62 8.11
CA GLY A 68 21.83 -0.38 8.91
C GLY A 68 21.10 -1.45 8.08
N ALA A 69 21.09 -1.32 6.76
CA ALA A 69 20.37 -2.23 5.88
C ALA A 69 21.07 -3.58 5.77
N LYS A 70 20.28 -4.66 5.79
CA LYS A 70 20.74 -6.04 5.64
C LYS A 70 20.56 -6.48 4.20
N GLY A 71 21.54 -7.18 3.63
CA GLY A 71 21.44 -7.54 2.21
C GLY A 71 22.66 -8.25 1.65
N ASN A 72 22.77 -8.16 0.33
CA ASN A 72 23.89 -8.65 -0.46
C ASN A 72 24.28 -7.60 -1.52
N ALA A 73 25.12 -7.97 -2.48
CA ALA A 73 25.57 -7.07 -3.54
C ALA A 73 24.45 -6.52 -4.44
N LYS A 74 23.30 -7.20 -4.54
CA LYS A 74 22.19 -6.82 -5.43
C LYS A 74 21.07 -6.07 -4.74
N CYS A 75 20.85 -6.31 -3.44
CA CYS A 75 19.72 -5.74 -2.73
C CYS A 75 19.98 -5.59 -1.23
N LYS A 76 19.31 -4.61 -0.64
CA LYS A 76 19.39 -4.24 0.77
C LYS A 76 17.98 -3.97 1.31
N ILE A 77 17.68 -4.49 2.49
CA ILE A 77 16.43 -4.29 3.23
C ILE A 77 16.78 -3.57 4.53
N ASP A 78 16.24 -2.37 4.70
CA ASP A 78 16.36 -1.58 5.91
C ASP A 78 15.16 -1.81 6.83
N LEU A 79 15.46 -2.30 8.04
CA LEU A 79 14.49 -2.64 9.08
C LEU A 79 14.46 -1.60 10.21
N SER A 80 15.27 -0.54 10.14
CA SER A 80 15.31 0.49 11.20
C SER A 80 13.99 1.26 11.33
N GLY A 81 13.18 1.29 10.27
CA GLY A 81 11.84 1.90 10.25
C GLY A 81 10.72 1.04 10.85
N THR A 82 10.95 -0.20 11.27
CA THR A 82 9.84 -1.13 11.56
C THR A 82 8.98 -0.71 12.75
N ALA A 83 9.58 -0.15 13.80
CA ALA A 83 8.81 0.37 14.93
C ALA A 83 7.93 1.58 14.53
N ASN A 84 8.36 2.31 13.51
CA ASN A 84 7.63 3.42 12.89
C ASN A 84 6.65 2.95 11.80
N GLY A 85 6.42 1.64 11.67
CA GLY A 85 5.40 1.07 10.81
C GLY A 85 5.76 0.98 9.33
N TYR A 86 7.04 1.05 8.96
CA TYR A 86 7.47 0.87 7.57
C TYR A 86 8.73 0.02 7.43
N VAL A 87 8.95 -0.49 6.22
CA VAL A 87 10.19 -1.14 5.79
C VAL A 87 10.65 -0.49 4.51
N ALA A 88 11.96 -0.34 4.34
CA ALA A 88 12.55 0.22 3.13
C ALA A 88 13.44 -0.82 2.44
N VAL A 89 13.47 -0.79 1.11
CA VAL A 89 14.21 -1.74 0.29
C VAL A 89 14.85 -1.02 -0.89
N SER A 90 16.10 -1.33 -1.18
CA SER A 90 16.79 -0.89 -2.40
C SER A 90 17.35 -2.10 -3.11
N ALA A 91 17.17 -2.17 -4.43
CA ALA A 91 17.69 -3.27 -5.23
C ALA A 91 18.03 -2.81 -6.64
N LYS A 92 19.05 -3.45 -7.22
CA LYS A 92 19.50 -3.18 -8.59
C LYS A 92 19.49 -4.44 -9.43
N SER A 93 18.86 -4.37 -10.60
CA SER A 93 18.82 -5.46 -11.58
C SER A 93 18.39 -4.95 -12.96
N ASP A 94 18.81 -5.65 -14.01
CA ASP A 94 18.32 -5.43 -15.37
C ASP A 94 16.96 -6.14 -15.61
N LYS A 95 16.47 -6.87 -14.61
CA LYS A 95 15.18 -7.57 -14.63
C LYS A 95 14.20 -6.96 -13.65
N ARG A 96 12.90 -7.25 -13.85
CA ARG A 96 11.85 -6.82 -12.92
C ARG A 96 12.08 -7.41 -11.53
N LEU A 97 11.90 -6.59 -10.51
CA LEU A 97 12.05 -6.98 -9.11
C LEU A 97 10.72 -6.91 -8.38
N LYS A 98 10.52 -7.83 -7.43
CA LYS A 98 9.41 -7.79 -6.48
C LYS A 98 9.93 -7.80 -5.05
N PHE A 99 9.26 -7.07 -4.19
CA PHE A 99 9.43 -7.14 -2.75
C PHE A 99 8.20 -7.79 -2.13
N GLN A 100 8.42 -8.83 -1.33
CA GLN A 100 7.37 -9.55 -0.65
C GLN A 100 7.44 -9.32 0.85
N VAL A 101 6.33 -8.90 1.44
CA VAL A 101 6.15 -8.74 2.89
C VAL A 101 5.16 -9.80 3.37
N VAL A 102 5.63 -10.76 4.16
CA VAL A 102 4.85 -11.90 4.63
C VAL A 102 4.67 -11.81 6.14
N LYS A 103 3.43 -11.96 6.61
CA LYS A 103 3.09 -12.10 8.03
C LYS A 103 1.98 -13.15 8.19
N GLY A 104 2.32 -14.31 8.75
CA GLY A 104 1.37 -15.44 8.83
C GLY A 104 0.92 -15.87 7.43
N GLN A 105 -0.40 -15.87 7.20
CA GLN A 105 -1.00 -16.17 5.89
C GLN A 105 -1.09 -14.95 4.96
N THR A 106 -0.88 -13.73 5.49
CA THR A 106 -0.96 -12.51 4.69
C THR A 106 0.35 -12.29 3.93
N THR A 107 0.24 -12.08 2.62
CA THR A 107 1.37 -11.77 1.75
C THR A 107 1.06 -10.54 0.91
N TYR A 108 1.90 -9.50 1.01
CA TYR A 108 1.88 -8.36 0.09
C TYR A 108 3.02 -8.48 -0.90
N ASN A 109 2.71 -8.31 -2.19
CA ASN A 109 3.69 -8.30 -3.27
C ASN A 109 3.72 -6.91 -3.88
N TYR A 110 4.90 -6.28 -3.84
CA TYR A 110 5.14 -4.96 -4.39
C TYR A 110 6.10 -5.08 -5.57
N ASP A 111 5.79 -4.44 -6.68
CA ASP A 111 6.81 -4.16 -7.69
C ASP A 111 7.72 -3.05 -7.16
N ILE A 112 9.03 -3.24 -7.28
CA ILE A 112 10.02 -2.27 -6.80
C ILE A 112 10.93 -1.83 -7.94
N ARG A 113 11.50 -0.64 -7.77
CA ARG A 113 12.48 -0.11 -8.72
C ARG A 113 13.71 -0.99 -8.77
N SER A 114 14.27 -1.16 -9.97
CA SER A 114 15.48 -1.96 -10.21
C SER A 114 16.72 -1.11 -10.50
N ASP A 115 16.61 0.21 -10.31
CA ASP A 115 17.68 1.19 -10.53
C ASP A 115 18.52 1.48 -9.27
N GLY A 116 18.18 0.86 -8.14
CA GLY A 116 18.81 1.11 -6.83
C GLY A 116 18.16 2.23 -6.02
N THR A 117 17.18 2.95 -6.57
CA THR A 117 16.39 3.92 -5.80
C THR A 117 15.60 3.19 -4.71
N PRO A 118 15.69 3.60 -3.43
CA PRO A 118 14.93 2.95 -2.37
C PRO A 118 13.42 3.10 -2.55
N SER A 119 12.70 2.02 -2.26
CA SER A 119 11.25 1.95 -2.14
C SER A 119 10.84 1.76 -0.68
N ILE A 120 9.71 2.35 -0.27
CA ILE A 120 9.20 2.31 1.10
C ILE A 120 7.78 1.75 1.13
N PHE A 121 7.54 0.79 2.02
CA PHE A 121 6.24 0.14 2.18
C PHE A 121 5.77 0.13 3.63
N PRO A 122 4.46 0.32 3.88
CA PRO A 122 3.90 0.22 5.22
C PRO A 122 3.91 -1.22 5.73
N LEU A 123 3.88 -1.38 7.05
CA LEU A 123 3.69 -2.65 7.75
C LEU A 123 2.24 -2.75 8.23
N GLN A 124 1.31 -2.79 7.28
CA GLN A 124 -0.13 -2.65 7.55
C GLN A 124 -0.79 -3.82 8.29
N SER A 125 -0.03 -4.89 8.57
CA SER A 125 -0.52 -6.06 9.33
C SER A 125 -0.18 -6.00 10.83
N GLY A 126 0.31 -4.87 11.34
CA GLY A 126 0.52 -4.65 12.78
C GLY A 126 1.70 -5.42 13.37
N ASP A 127 1.69 -5.61 14.68
CA ASP A 127 2.73 -6.33 15.43
C ASP A 127 2.85 -7.81 15.00
N GLY A 128 4.07 -8.34 15.06
CA GLY A 128 4.34 -9.78 14.90
C GLY A 128 5.59 -10.08 14.09
N SER A 129 5.77 -11.35 13.75
CA SER A 129 6.92 -11.80 12.96
C SER A 129 6.66 -11.68 11.45
N TYR A 130 7.57 -10.98 10.77
CA TYR A 130 7.55 -10.75 9.34
C TYR A 130 8.71 -11.46 8.66
N LYS A 131 8.47 -11.94 7.44
CA LYS A 131 9.50 -12.31 6.47
C LYS A 131 9.47 -11.34 5.29
N PHE A 132 10.62 -10.76 4.99
CA PHE A 132 10.84 -9.82 3.89
C PHE A 132 11.70 -10.48 2.82
N ARG A 133 11.29 -10.41 1.56
CA ARG A 133 11.98 -11.10 0.46
C ARG A 133 12.11 -10.18 -0.74
N VAL A 134 13.31 -10.11 -1.31
CA VAL A 134 13.54 -9.49 -2.62
C VAL A 134 13.65 -10.61 -3.65
N MET A 135 12.88 -10.48 -4.72
CA MET A 135 12.74 -11.49 -5.74
C MET A 135 13.05 -10.90 -7.12
N GLU A 136 13.77 -11.63 -7.96
CA GLU A 136 14.11 -11.24 -9.34
C GLU A 136 13.35 -12.10 -10.34
N ASN A 137 12.81 -11.47 -11.37
CA ASN A 137 12.10 -12.18 -12.41
C ASN A 137 13.04 -13.13 -13.17
N ILE A 138 12.57 -14.34 -13.43
CA ILE A 138 13.28 -15.32 -14.24
C ILE A 138 12.69 -15.32 -15.66
N HIS A 139 11.38 -15.53 -15.74
CA HIS A 139 10.58 -15.61 -16.96
C HIS A 139 9.10 -15.45 -16.59
N ASP A 140 8.29 -14.79 -17.44
CA ASP A 140 6.86 -14.54 -17.22
C ASP A 140 6.56 -14.06 -15.79
N SER A 141 5.75 -14.81 -15.04
CA SER A 141 5.37 -14.56 -13.65
C SER A 141 6.24 -15.29 -12.63
N LYS A 142 7.31 -15.99 -13.07
CA LYS A 142 8.21 -16.75 -12.18
C LYS A 142 9.34 -15.86 -11.66
N TYR A 143 9.60 -15.95 -10.36
CA TYR A 143 10.61 -15.16 -9.67
C TYR A 143 11.52 -16.05 -8.81
N ALA A 144 12.82 -15.76 -8.79
CA ALA A 144 13.82 -16.34 -7.89
C ALA A 144 14.05 -15.41 -6.69
N GLU A 145 14.29 -15.98 -5.52
CA GLU A 145 14.68 -15.19 -4.34
C GLU A 145 16.12 -14.70 -4.48
N LEU A 146 16.33 -13.39 -4.39
CA LEU A 146 17.65 -12.78 -4.32
C LEU A 146 18.16 -12.73 -2.88
N TYR A 147 17.28 -12.40 -1.95
CA TYR A 147 17.60 -12.25 -0.53
C TYR A 147 16.32 -12.30 0.31
N ALA A 148 16.44 -12.80 1.53
CA ALA A 148 15.39 -12.72 2.53
C ALA A 148 15.94 -12.43 3.91
N THR A 149 15.16 -11.73 4.72
CA THR A 149 15.41 -11.53 6.15
C THR A 149 14.09 -11.57 6.90
N SER A 150 14.14 -11.82 8.19
CA SER A 150 12.97 -11.76 9.08
C SER A 150 13.19 -10.76 10.20
N ALA A 151 12.11 -10.24 10.75
CA ALA A 151 12.12 -9.42 11.96
C ALA A 151 10.82 -9.61 12.74
N THR A 152 10.91 -9.54 14.07
CA THR A 152 9.73 -9.35 14.91
C THR A 152 9.49 -7.85 15.05
N VAL A 153 8.37 -7.40 14.52
CA VAL A 153 7.95 -6.00 14.51
C VAL A 153 7.10 -5.74 15.74
N LYS A 154 7.48 -4.70 16.48
CA LYS A 154 6.67 -4.08 17.52
C LYS A 154 6.50 -2.62 17.16
N LEU A 155 5.29 -2.24 16.77
CA LEU A 155 4.96 -0.86 16.44
C LEU A 155 4.99 0.00 17.70
N SER A 156 5.47 1.23 17.58
CA SER A 156 5.34 2.23 18.65
C SER A 156 3.89 2.67 18.84
N ASP A 157 3.13 2.66 17.74
CA ASP A 157 1.72 3.02 17.69
C ASP A 157 1.02 2.20 16.59
N GLN A 158 -0.23 1.78 16.81
CA GLN A 158 -0.97 0.94 15.85
C GLN A 158 -1.25 1.64 14.52
N PHE A 159 -1.25 2.97 14.50
CA PHE A 159 -1.45 3.81 13.31
C PHE A 159 -0.14 4.24 12.65
N ALA A 160 1.02 3.90 13.21
CA ALA A 160 2.33 4.24 12.65
C ALA A 160 2.50 3.87 11.15
N PRO A 161 1.97 2.73 10.64
CA PRO A 161 2.03 2.39 9.22
C PRO A 161 1.28 3.34 8.29
N PHE A 162 0.39 4.16 8.83
CA PHE A 162 -0.56 4.99 8.06
C PHE A 162 -0.27 6.47 8.16
N LEU A 163 0.93 6.86 8.63
CA LEU A 163 1.31 8.25 8.89
C LEU A 163 2.44 8.77 7.99
N ARG A 164 3.08 7.91 7.19
CA ARG A 164 4.32 8.23 6.48
C ARG A 164 4.20 8.10 4.97
N PRO A 165 5.10 8.74 4.20
CA PRO A 165 5.22 8.50 2.77
C PRO A 165 5.54 7.03 2.47
N SER A 166 5.10 6.56 1.30
CA SER A 166 5.41 5.24 0.74
C SER A 166 5.41 5.33 -0.78
N ASP A 167 5.83 4.28 -1.48
CA ASP A 167 5.78 4.26 -2.96
C ASP A 167 4.35 4.43 -3.51
N TYR A 168 3.33 4.08 -2.72
CA TYR A 168 1.91 4.20 -3.10
C TYR A 168 1.32 5.58 -2.74
N CYS A 169 2.07 6.40 -2.01
CA CYS A 169 1.65 7.69 -1.46
C CYS A 169 2.90 8.52 -1.16
N LYS A 170 3.49 9.07 -2.21
CA LYS A 170 4.78 9.77 -2.13
C LYS A 170 4.57 11.26 -1.89
N TYR A 171 5.20 11.79 -0.85
CA TYR A 171 5.24 13.22 -0.54
C TYR A 171 6.45 13.54 0.32
N ASN A 172 6.84 14.82 0.34
CA ASN A 172 7.79 15.37 1.29
C ASN A 172 7.36 16.81 1.65
N SER A 173 8.13 17.51 2.49
CA SER A 173 7.76 18.86 2.97
C SER A 173 7.60 19.92 1.87
N SER A 174 8.21 19.71 0.70
CA SER A 174 8.09 20.60 -0.45
C SER A 174 6.96 20.24 -1.41
N SER A 175 6.29 19.10 -1.22
CA SER A 175 5.22 18.64 -2.11
C SER A 175 4.01 19.58 -2.13
N LEU A 176 3.40 19.72 -3.29
CA LEU A 176 2.19 20.54 -3.49
C LEU A 176 1.02 20.04 -2.62
N SER A 177 0.87 18.73 -2.52
CA SER A 177 -0.14 18.08 -1.66
C SER A 177 0.03 18.45 -0.18
N VAL A 178 1.28 18.54 0.30
CA VAL A 178 1.58 18.95 1.68
C VAL A 178 1.24 20.43 1.89
N GLN A 179 1.66 21.29 0.97
CA GLN A 179 1.40 22.73 1.04
C GLN A 179 -0.10 23.04 1.02
N LYS A 180 -0.86 22.40 0.11
CA LYS A 180 -2.32 22.55 0.03
C LYS A 180 -3.00 22.02 1.28
N SER A 181 -2.59 20.87 1.81
CA SER A 181 -3.20 20.36 3.05
C SER A 181 -2.96 21.27 4.25
N ALA A 182 -1.77 21.88 4.34
CA ALA A 182 -1.46 22.87 5.38
C ALA A 182 -2.26 24.18 5.22
N GLU A 183 -2.60 24.57 3.99
CA GLU A 183 -3.51 25.69 3.71
C GLU A 183 -4.92 25.39 4.24
N LEU A 184 -5.47 24.21 3.91
CA LEU A 184 -6.80 23.78 4.36
C LEU A 184 -6.88 23.65 5.89
N ALA A 185 -5.81 23.18 6.54
CA ALA A 185 -5.74 23.03 7.99
C ALA A 185 -5.98 24.35 8.76
N LYS A 186 -5.67 25.51 8.16
CA LYS A 186 -5.84 26.83 8.81
C LYS A 186 -7.29 27.13 9.20
N ASN A 187 -8.26 26.55 8.51
CA ASN A 187 -9.69 26.78 8.72
C ASN A 187 -10.44 25.49 9.10
N ALA A 188 -9.71 24.40 9.39
CA ALA A 188 -10.30 23.08 9.57
C ALA A 188 -10.86 22.83 10.98
N GLY A 189 -10.33 23.49 12.01
CA GLY A 189 -10.72 23.31 13.41
C GLY A 189 -10.33 21.97 14.04
N THR A 190 -10.66 20.86 13.37
CA THR A 190 -10.51 19.48 13.87
C THR A 190 -9.90 18.58 12.80
N ALA A 191 -9.45 17.38 13.20
CA ALA A 191 -8.99 16.37 12.25
C ALA A 191 -10.09 15.98 11.25
N LEU A 192 -11.34 15.84 11.71
CA LEU A 192 -12.49 15.58 10.84
C LEU A 192 -12.75 16.75 9.88
N GLY A 193 -12.69 17.99 10.37
CA GLY A 193 -12.83 19.16 9.51
C GLY A 193 -11.74 19.25 8.43
N LEU A 194 -10.51 18.84 8.76
CA LEU A 194 -9.43 18.73 7.77
C LEU A 194 -9.75 17.64 6.73
N VAL A 195 -10.25 16.48 7.16
CA VAL A 195 -10.67 15.41 6.24
C VAL A 195 -11.75 15.89 5.29
N THR A 196 -12.77 16.59 5.78
CA THR A 196 -13.82 17.19 4.96
C THR A 196 -13.23 18.18 3.94
N ALA A 197 -12.38 19.10 4.39
CA ALA A 197 -11.76 20.09 3.50
C ALA A 197 -10.89 19.45 2.40
N VAL A 198 -10.14 18.39 2.73
CA VAL A 198 -9.35 17.63 1.74
C VAL A 198 -10.26 16.91 0.74
N TYR A 199 -11.34 16.27 1.21
CA TYR A 199 -12.31 15.61 0.36
C TYR A 199 -12.95 16.59 -0.63
N ASP A 200 -13.41 17.74 -0.15
CA ASP A 200 -14.04 18.77 -0.97
C ASP A 200 -13.06 19.33 -2.02
N GLU A 201 -11.82 19.59 -1.63
CA GLU A 201 -10.78 20.08 -2.54
C GLU A 201 -10.53 19.09 -3.70
N ILE A 202 -10.41 17.81 -3.39
CA ILE A 202 -10.16 16.77 -4.40
C ILE A 202 -11.38 16.62 -5.33
N CYS A 203 -12.61 16.56 -4.79
CA CYS A 203 -13.83 16.45 -5.59
C CYS A 203 -14.02 17.66 -6.52
N ARG A 204 -13.63 18.85 -6.05
CA ARG A 204 -13.73 20.09 -6.81
C ARG A 204 -12.70 20.15 -7.94
N THR A 205 -11.47 19.70 -7.69
CA THR A 205 -10.31 19.97 -8.57
C THR A 205 -9.85 18.79 -9.43
N VAL A 206 -10.16 17.54 -9.04
CA VAL A 206 -9.73 16.34 -9.75
C VAL A 206 -10.91 15.71 -10.49
N ARG A 207 -10.69 15.37 -11.76
CA ARG A 207 -11.64 14.65 -12.62
C ARG A 207 -11.14 13.24 -12.90
N TYR A 208 -12.08 12.31 -13.03
CA TYR A 208 -11.73 10.93 -13.32
C TYR A 208 -11.12 10.82 -14.72
N ASP A 209 -10.05 10.05 -14.85
CA ASP A 209 -9.33 9.83 -16.11
C ASP A 209 -9.66 8.45 -16.70
N ASP A 210 -10.76 8.38 -17.47
CA ASP A 210 -11.23 7.14 -18.10
C ASP A 210 -10.20 6.54 -19.08
N TYR A 211 -9.43 7.40 -19.75
CA TYR A 211 -8.38 6.94 -20.65
C TYR A 211 -7.24 6.29 -19.87
N LYS A 212 -6.77 6.92 -18.78
CA LYS A 212 -5.79 6.28 -17.89
C LYS A 212 -6.36 4.99 -17.30
N ALA A 213 -7.61 4.98 -16.84
CA ALA A 213 -8.24 3.79 -16.26
C ALA A 213 -8.26 2.60 -17.23
N SER A 214 -8.50 2.84 -18.52
CA SER A 214 -8.53 1.79 -19.56
C SER A 214 -7.15 1.39 -20.10
N THR A 215 -6.12 2.22 -19.90
CA THR A 215 -4.79 2.01 -20.53
C THR A 215 -3.65 1.74 -19.55
N VAL A 216 -3.84 2.04 -18.27
CA VAL A 216 -2.81 1.89 -17.21
C VAL A 216 -2.27 0.46 -17.19
N LYS A 217 -0.95 0.34 -16.99
CA LYS A 217 -0.26 -0.94 -16.97
C LYS A 217 0.02 -1.38 -15.54
N SER A 218 0.17 -2.69 -15.36
CA SER A 218 0.66 -3.26 -14.10
C SER A 218 2.00 -2.62 -13.71
N GLY A 219 2.16 -2.33 -12.42
CA GLY A 219 3.31 -1.60 -11.89
C GLY A 219 3.17 -0.08 -11.87
N TYR A 220 2.01 0.47 -12.26
CA TYR A 220 1.72 1.90 -12.08
C TYR A 220 1.77 2.31 -10.60
N LEU A 221 2.41 3.45 -10.33
CA LEU A 221 2.43 4.11 -9.03
C LEU A 221 1.91 5.54 -9.20
N PRO A 222 1.03 6.01 -8.30
CA PRO A 222 0.48 7.36 -8.36
C PRO A 222 1.50 8.40 -7.90
N ASP A 223 1.35 9.61 -8.41
CA ASP A 223 2.05 10.80 -7.91
C ASP A 223 1.00 11.82 -7.46
N PRO A 224 0.88 12.08 -6.14
CA PRO A 224 -0.06 13.07 -5.59
C PRO A 224 0.09 14.46 -6.22
N ASP A 225 1.32 14.92 -6.45
CA ASP A 225 1.56 16.26 -6.97
C ASP A 225 1.29 16.32 -8.48
N GLU A 226 1.55 15.23 -9.23
CA GLU A 226 1.11 15.12 -10.62
C GLU A 226 -0.42 15.15 -10.75
N THR A 227 -1.12 14.45 -9.85
CA THR A 227 -2.60 14.42 -9.81
C THR A 227 -3.14 15.83 -9.58
N MET A 228 -2.57 16.58 -8.64
CA MET A 228 -2.94 17.98 -8.40
C MET A 228 -2.65 18.88 -9.61
N ARG A 229 -1.47 18.72 -10.24
CA ARG A 229 -1.07 19.55 -11.38
C ARG A 229 -1.93 19.31 -12.61
N THR A 230 -2.30 18.06 -12.86
CA THR A 230 -3.10 17.68 -14.04
C THR A 230 -4.60 17.82 -13.80
N GLY A 231 -5.04 17.82 -12.54
CA GLY A 231 -6.45 17.77 -12.16
C GLY A 231 -7.14 16.48 -12.63
N LYS A 232 -6.37 15.41 -12.86
CA LYS A 232 -6.87 14.14 -13.41
C LYS A 232 -6.26 12.94 -12.72
N GLY A 233 -7.07 11.90 -12.49
CA GLY A 233 -6.58 10.66 -11.93
C GLY A 233 -7.59 9.52 -11.96
N ILE A 234 -7.15 8.33 -11.59
CA ILE A 234 -7.99 7.14 -11.35
C ILE A 234 -8.11 6.87 -9.85
N CYS A 235 -8.94 5.91 -9.43
CA CYS A 235 -9.16 5.63 -7.99
C CYS A 235 -7.89 5.55 -7.13
N PHE A 236 -6.79 4.99 -7.67
CA PHE A 236 -5.50 4.94 -6.98
C PHE A 236 -4.85 6.33 -6.82
N ASP A 237 -4.94 7.20 -7.83
CA ASP A 237 -4.46 8.59 -7.75
C ASP A 237 -5.24 9.39 -6.70
N TYR A 238 -6.58 9.25 -6.68
CA TYR A 238 -7.44 9.87 -5.67
C TYR A 238 -7.06 9.41 -4.26
N ALA A 239 -6.95 8.10 -4.05
CA ALA A 239 -6.63 7.53 -2.75
C ALA A 239 -5.22 7.91 -2.27
N SER A 240 -4.27 8.01 -3.21
CA SER A 240 -2.90 8.43 -2.94
C SER A 240 -2.82 9.90 -2.57
N LEU A 241 -3.51 10.78 -3.32
CA LEU A 241 -3.55 12.21 -3.04
C LEU A 241 -4.20 12.49 -1.68
N ALA A 242 -5.36 11.90 -1.40
CA ALA A 242 -6.02 12.04 -0.11
C ALA A 242 -5.13 11.55 1.04
N ALA A 243 -4.48 10.40 0.88
CA ALA A 243 -3.53 9.90 1.88
C ALA A 243 -2.33 10.84 2.06
N ALA A 244 -1.76 11.40 0.99
CA ALA A 244 -0.62 12.31 1.09
C ALA A 244 -0.97 13.58 1.86
N MET A 245 -2.12 14.18 1.53
CA MET A 245 -2.62 15.37 2.22
C MET A 245 -2.85 15.08 3.70
N LEU A 246 -3.63 14.05 4.03
CA LEU A 246 -3.98 13.71 5.42
C LEU A 246 -2.77 13.31 6.27
N ARG A 247 -1.91 12.42 5.74
CA ARG A 247 -0.71 11.96 6.47
C ARG A 247 0.27 13.09 6.71
N SER A 248 0.37 14.05 5.79
CA SER A 248 1.26 15.21 5.96
C SER A 248 0.87 16.08 7.16
N GLN A 249 -0.40 16.05 7.55
CA GLN A 249 -0.96 16.76 8.69
C GLN A 249 -1.16 15.85 9.91
N GLY A 250 -0.60 14.65 9.90
CA GLY A 250 -0.65 13.73 11.05
C GLY A 250 -1.96 12.97 11.23
N VAL A 251 -2.89 13.02 10.24
CA VAL A 251 -4.09 12.20 10.24
C VAL A 251 -3.74 10.82 9.65
N PRO A 252 -3.82 9.72 10.42
CA PRO A 252 -3.52 8.40 9.88
C PRO A 252 -4.52 8.05 8.76
N CYS A 253 -4.00 7.61 7.62
CA CYS A 253 -4.81 7.28 6.46
C CYS A 253 -4.24 6.05 5.74
N LYS A 254 -5.00 4.96 5.72
CA LYS A 254 -4.66 3.69 5.05
C LYS A 254 -5.21 3.69 3.63
N LEU A 255 -4.39 3.32 2.65
CA LEU A 255 -4.87 2.95 1.31
C LEU A 255 -5.37 1.51 1.36
N ILE A 256 -6.57 1.28 0.84
CA ILE A 256 -7.21 -0.03 0.71
C ILE A 256 -7.43 -0.31 -0.76
N PHE A 257 -7.19 -1.57 -1.15
CA PHE A 257 -7.46 -2.08 -2.48
C PHE A 257 -8.37 -3.29 -2.36
N GLY A 258 -9.34 -3.41 -3.24
CA GLY A 258 -10.27 -4.51 -3.24
C GLY A 258 -11.29 -4.39 -4.36
N TYR A 259 -12.31 -5.24 -4.31
CA TYR A 259 -13.40 -5.23 -5.28
C TYR A 259 -14.64 -4.56 -4.68
N VAL A 260 -15.30 -3.72 -5.47
CA VAL A 260 -16.53 -3.04 -5.06
C VAL A 260 -17.74 -3.57 -5.84
N SER A 261 -18.81 -3.85 -5.10
CA SER A 261 -20.14 -4.21 -5.61
C SER A 261 -20.79 -3.01 -6.32
N PRO A 262 -21.64 -3.20 -7.35
CA PRO A 262 -22.17 -4.46 -7.87
C PRO A 262 -21.32 -5.16 -8.94
N ASN A 263 -20.28 -4.52 -9.49
CA ASN A 263 -19.63 -5.00 -10.71
C ASN A 263 -18.26 -5.68 -10.50
N ASP A 264 -17.91 -6.01 -9.24
CA ASP A 264 -16.58 -6.50 -8.86
C ASP A 264 -15.46 -5.64 -9.48
N LEU A 265 -15.62 -4.32 -9.42
CA LEU A 265 -14.63 -3.39 -9.95
C LEU A 265 -13.45 -3.34 -8.99
N TYR A 266 -12.24 -3.61 -9.48
CA TYR A 266 -11.04 -3.40 -8.69
C TYR A 266 -10.85 -1.90 -8.43
N HIS A 267 -10.82 -1.52 -7.16
CA HIS A 267 -10.89 -0.14 -6.71
C HIS A 267 -9.90 0.14 -5.58
N ALA A 268 -9.55 1.40 -5.42
CA ALA A 268 -8.73 1.90 -4.33
C ALA A 268 -9.48 3.02 -3.58
N TRP A 269 -9.43 2.97 -2.24
CA TRP A 269 -10.06 3.96 -1.37
C TRP A 269 -9.25 4.14 -0.08
N ASN A 270 -9.70 5.06 0.77
CA ASN A 270 -9.05 5.37 2.05
C ASN A 270 -9.87 4.88 3.24
N MET A 271 -9.17 4.53 4.32
CA MET A 271 -9.71 4.48 5.68
C MET A 271 -8.84 5.39 6.55
N PHE A 272 -9.45 6.28 7.32
CA PHE A 272 -8.75 7.27 8.15
C PHE A 272 -9.24 7.22 9.59
N TRP A 273 -8.49 7.85 10.49
CA TRP A 273 -8.79 7.96 11.91
C TRP A 273 -8.62 9.43 12.35
N THR A 274 -9.62 9.98 13.05
CA THR A 274 -9.70 11.39 13.46
C THR A 274 -10.03 11.54 14.93
#